data_AF-A0A7L3QVW6-F1
#
_entry.id   AF-A0A7L3QVW6-F1
#
_cell.length_a   1.000
_cell.length_b   1.000
_cell.length_c   1.000
_cell.angle_alpha   90.00
_cell.angle_beta   90.00
_cell.angle_gamma   90.00
#
_symmetry.space_group_name_H-M   'P 1'
#
loop_
_entity.id
_entity.type
_entity.pdbx_description
1 polymer ?
#
loop_
_entity_poly.entity_id
_entity_poly.type
_entity_poly.pdbx_seq_one_letter_code
_entity_poly.pdbx_strand_id
1 'polypeptide(L)'
;VAPTTPVCEVPSSAMTGTVVQMSCKEAEGSPPSEYQWYKNGVALLEKTGTGNARAANITYTMNKMSGTLLFNAVTKNDTGEYFCEASNGIGLSQKCSVKRMQV
;
A
#
# COMPACT_ATOMS: atom_id res chain seq x y z
N VAL A 1 4.95 -3.36 -21.79
CA VAL A 1 4.52 -1.95 -21.63
C VAL A 1 4.82 -1.53 -20.20
N ALA A 2 5.47 -0.37 -20.01
CA ALA A 2 5.76 0.14 -18.67
C ALA A 2 4.46 0.58 -17.96
N PRO A 3 4.39 0.55 -16.62
CA PRO A 3 3.19 0.93 -15.88
C PRO A 3 2.86 2.42 -16.06
N THR A 4 1.58 2.76 -16.01
CA THR A 4 1.15 4.16 -15.86
C THR A 4 1.11 4.57 -14.39
N THR A 5 0.97 5.87 -14.11
CA THR A 5 0.72 6.37 -12.76
C THR A 5 -0.49 5.67 -12.13
N PRO A 6 -0.32 4.92 -11.03
CA PRO A 6 -1.43 4.21 -10.41
C PRO A 6 -2.39 5.17 -9.71
N VAL A 7 -3.66 4.76 -9.61
CA VAL A 7 -4.68 5.45 -8.82
C VAL A 7 -4.69 4.86 -7.41
N CYS A 8 -4.46 5.73 -6.42
CA CYS A 8 -4.54 5.38 -5.00
C CYS A 8 -5.87 5.79 -4.38
N GLU A 9 -6.54 4.84 -3.74
CA GLU A 9 -7.70 5.07 -2.90
C GLU A 9 -7.30 4.90 -1.44
N VAL A 10 -7.20 6.03 -0.74
CA VAL A 10 -6.88 6.13 0.68
C VAL A 10 -7.95 7.03 1.31
N PRO A 11 -8.66 6.57 2.35
CA PRO A 11 -9.65 7.40 3.02
C PRO A 11 -8.96 8.56 3.75
N SER A 12 -9.58 9.74 3.74
CA SER A 12 -9.06 10.91 4.46
C SER A 12 -9.08 10.72 5.98
N SER A 13 -10.02 9.92 6.47
CA SER A 13 -10.17 9.62 7.90
C SER A 13 -10.71 8.21 8.14
N ALA A 14 -10.36 7.63 9.29
CA ALA A 14 -10.94 6.38 9.79
C ALA A 14 -11.12 6.45 11.31
N MET A 15 -11.98 5.60 11.88
CA MET A 15 -12.18 5.54 13.32
C MET A 15 -11.33 4.41 13.91
N THR A 16 -10.70 4.65 15.06
CA THR A 16 -9.93 3.59 15.75
C THR A 16 -10.78 2.33 15.93
N GLY A 17 -10.22 1.16 15.60
CA GLY A 17 -10.87 -0.14 15.67
C GLY A 17 -11.60 -0.57 14.39
N THR A 18 -11.81 0.31 13.41
CA THR A 18 -12.51 -0.04 12.17
C THR A 18 -11.60 -0.75 11.17
N VAL A 19 -12.21 -1.54 10.28
CA VAL A 19 -11.55 -2.10 9.11
C VAL A 19 -11.34 -1.00 8.07
N VAL A 20 -10.14 -0.91 7.50
CA VAL A 20 -9.83 0.01 6.40
C VAL A 20 -9.13 -0.76 5.29
N GLN A 21 -9.66 -0.66 4.07
CA GLN A 21 -9.01 -1.17 2.88
C GLN A 21 -8.59 0.00 1.98
N MET A 22 -7.31 0.03 1.61
CA MET A 22 -6.77 0.94 0.60
C MET A 22 -6.50 0.16 -0.69
N SER A 23 -6.65 0.84 -1.83
CA SER A 23 -6.45 0.24 -3.15
C SER A 23 -5.46 1.06 -3.98
N CYS A 24 -4.67 0.37 -4.80
CA CYS A 24 -3.71 0.96 -5.71
C CYS A 24 -3.73 0.16 -7.02
N LYS A 25 -4.06 0.80 -8.15
CA LYS A 25 -4.17 0.11 -9.44
C LYS A 25 -3.74 0.97 -10.61
N GLU A 26 -3.14 0.33 -11.60
CA GLU A 26 -2.90 0.85 -12.95
C GLU A 26 -3.44 -0.15 -13.99
N ALA A 27 -3.63 0.28 -15.24
CA ALA A 27 -4.37 -0.48 -16.25
C ALA A 27 -3.54 -0.96 -17.46
N GLU A 28 -2.33 -0.42 -17.66
CA GLU A 28 -1.58 -0.53 -18.91
C GLU A 28 -0.32 -1.42 -18.78
N GLY A 29 0.12 -1.69 -17.56
CA GLY A 29 1.30 -2.51 -17.27
C GLY A 29 1.18 -3.90 -17.86
N SER A 30 2.14 -4.24 -18.72
CA SER A 30 2.27 -5.58 -19.29
C SER A 30 3.75 -5.99 -19.31
N PRO A 31 4.18 -7.00 -18.51
CA PRO A 31 3.38 -7.86 -17.62
C PRO A 31 2.61 -7.09 -16.51
N PRO A 32 1.61 -7.71 -15.86
CA PRO A 32 0.86 -7.05 -14.78
C PRO A 32 1.79 -6.48 -13.70
N SER A 33 1.49 -5.28 -13.23
CA SER A 33 2.31 -4.62 -12.21
C SER A 33 2.15 -5.24 -10.83
N GLU A 34 3.25 -5.27 -10.10
CA GLU A 34 3.28 -5.43 -8.64
C GLU A 34 3.24 -4.05 -7.97
N TYR A 35 2.66 -4.02 -6.78
CA TYR A 35 2.40 -2.81 -6.03
C TYR A 35 3.10 -2.84 -4.67
N GLN A 36 3.80 -1.76 -4.35
CA GLN A 36 4.46 -1.55 -3.07
C GLN A 36 3.86 -0.33 -2.38
N TRP A 37 3.28 -0.52 -1.19
CA TRP A 37 2.77 0.58 -0.38
C TRP A 37 3.86 1.21 0.48
N TYR A 38 3.70 2.51 0.73
CA TYR A 38 4.56 3.32 1.57
C TYR A 38 3.70 4.08 2.58
N LYS A 39 4.25 4.26 3.78
CA LYS A 39 3.69 5.12 4.83
C LYS A 39 4.79 6.04 5.34
N ASN A 40 4.55 7.35 5.32
CA ASN A 40 5.51 8.38 5.73
C ASN A 40 6.88 8.20 5.02
N GLY A 41 6.85 7.84 3.74
CA GLY A 41 8.05 7.59 2.93
C GLY A 41 8.73 6.23 3.16
N VAL A 42 8.25 5.40 4.09
CA VAL A 42 8.84 4.09 4.40
C VAL A 42 8.01 2.98 3.76
N ALA A 43 8.68 2.06 3.04
CA ALA A 43 8.03 0.91 2.43
C ALA A 43 7.40 0.00 3.50
N LEU A 44 6.12 -0.32 3.32
CA LEU A 44 5.40 -1.27 4.15
C LEU A 44 5.84 -2.70 3.81
N LEU A 45 6.13 -3.49 4.83
CA LEU A 45 6.60 -4.85 4.65
C LEU A 45 5.43 -5.80 4.47
N GLU A 46 5.61 -6.79 3.61
CA GLU A 46 4.68 -7.91 3.56
C GLU A 46 4.87 -8.79 4.80
N LYS A 47 3.78 -9.29 5.36
CA LYS A 47 3.82 -10.27 6.45
C LYS A 47 4.19 -11.64 5.88
N THR A 48 5.45 -11.82 5.51
CA THR A 48 5.97 -13.13 5.13
C THR A 48 6.20 -13.95 6.40
N GLY A 49 5.62 -15.15 6.46
CA GLY A 49 5.50 -15.97 7.67
C GLY A 49 6.79 -16.52 8.27
N THR A 50 7.97 -15.97 7.99
CA THR A 50 9.25 -16.53 8.44
C THR A 50 10.24 -15.45 8.88
N GLY A 51 10.48 -15.37 10.19
CA GLY A 51 11.78 -14.99 10.76
C GLY A 51 12.12 -13.50 10.93
N ASN A 52 11.36 -12.55 10.41
CA ASN A 52 11.71 -11.13 10.59
C ASN A 52 11.03 -10.54 11.84
N ALA A 53 11.82 -10.17 12.86
CA ALA A 53 11.32 -9.54 14.09
C ALA A 53 10.52 -8.24 13.82
N ARG A 54 10.78 -7.56 12.69
CA ARG A 54 10.02 -6.39 12.22
C ARG A 54 8.60 -6.72 11.74
N ALA A 55 8.33 -7.97 11.36
CA ALA A 55 7.00 -8.42 10.94
C ALA A 55 6.05 -8.72 12.11
N ALA A 56 6.58 -8.84 13.33
CA ALA A 56 5.80 -9.18 14.53
C ALA A 56 4.76 -8.10 14.91
N ASN A 57 4.98 -6.85 14.49
CA ASN A 57 4.11 -5.70 14.82
C ASN A 57 3.30 -5.18 13.62
N ILE A 58 3.20 -5.96 12.54
CA ILE A 58 2.40 -5.58 11.37
C ILE A 58 0.91 -5.79 11.67
N THR A 59 0.14 -4.69 11.67
CA THR A 59 -1.32 -4.64 11.90
C THR A 59 -2.14 -4.73 10.61
N TYR A 60 -1.48 -4.87 9.45
CA TYR A 60 -2.09 -4.89 8.13
C TYR A 60 -1.71 -6.14 7.31
N THR A 61 -2.49 -6.42 6.28
CA THR A 61 -2.15 -7.38 5.24
C THR A 61 -2.01 -6.63 3.92
N MET A 62 -0.95 -6.92 3.18
CA MET A 62 -0.72 -6.33 1.86
C MET A 62 -0.73 -7.43 0.80
N ASN A 63 -1.38 -7.18 -0.32
CA ASN A 63 -1.31 -8.03 -1.51
C ASN A 63 -0.69 -7.21 -2.64
N LYS A 64 0.56 -7.56 -2.99
CA LYS A 64 1.31 -6.85 -4.04
C LYS A 64 0.76 -7.07 -5.45
N MET A 65 0.01 -8.13 -5.69
CA MET A 65 -0.58 -8.41 -7.01
C MET A 65 -1.87 -7.62 -7.23
N SER A 66 -2.72 -7.51 -6.20
CA SER A 66 -3.98 -6.76 -6.28
C SER A 66 -3.86 -5.28 -5.93
N GLY A 67 -2.72 -4.88 -5.33
CA GLY A 67 -2.48 -3.53 -4.81
C GLY A 67 -3.25 -3.19 -3.55
N THR A 68 -3.78 -4.19 -2.85
CA THR A 68 -4.63 -3.99 -1.67
C THR A 68 -3.79 -3.91 -0.39
N LEU A 69 -4.10 -2.92 0.45
CA LEU A 69 -3.59 -2.82 1.82
C LEU A 69 -4.78 -2.82 2.79
N LEU A 70 -4.88 -3.83 3.65
CA LEU A 70 -6.00 -4.05 4.54
C LEU A 70 -5.57 -3.96 6.00
N PHE A 71 -6.17 -3.04 6.74
CA PHE A 71 -6.11 -2.98 8.20
C PHE A 71 -7.38 -3.61 8.76
N ASN A 72 -7.27 -4.64 9.58
CA ASN A 72 -8.44 -5.25 10.23
C ASN A 72 -8.96 -4.41 11.41
N ALA A 73 -8.07 -3.64 12.04
CA ALA A 73 -8.42 -2.67 13.08
C ALA A 73 -7.36 -1.56 13.06
N VAL A 74 -7.74 -0.37 12.59
CA VAL A 74 -6.83 0.79 12.60
C VAL A 74 -6.64 1.34 14.00
N THR A 75 -5.47 1.88 14.28
CA THR A 75 -5.11 2.57 15.53
C THR A 75 -4.67 3.99 15.24
N LYS A 76 -4.55 4.84 16.27
CA LYS A 76 -3.99 6.20 16.09
C LYS A 76 -2.61 6.20 15.42
N ASN A 77 -1.82 5.15 15.64
CA ASN A 77 -0.51 4.98 15.03
C ASN A 77 -0.59 4.76 13.52
N ASP A 78 -1.75 4.38 12.97
CA ASP A 78 -2.00 4.24 11.54
C ASP A 78 -2.32 5.57 10.84
N THR A 79 -2.34 6.69 11.57
CA THR A 79 -2.30 8.01 10.95
C THR A 79 -1.00 8.19 10.15
N GLY A 80 -1.10 8.73 8.94
CA GLY A 80 0.08 9.00 8.12
C GLY A 80 -0.23 9.37 6.69
N GLU A 81 0.85 9.55 5.95
CA GLU A 81 0.85 9.82 4.52
C GLU A 81 1.15 8.54 3.75
N TYR A 82 0.22 8.15 2.88
CA TYR A 82 0.25 6.91 2.15
C TYR A 82 0.37 7.16 0.65
N PHE A 83 1.17 6.35 -0.02
CA PHE A 83 1.19 6.23 -1.48
C PHE A 83 1.63 4.82 -1.86
N CYS A 84 1.38 4.44 -3.10
CA CYS A 84 1.91 3.21 -3.67
C CYS A 84 2.80 3.50 -4.86
N GLU A 85 3.64 2.52 -5.17
CA GLU A 85 4.41 2.45 -6.40
C GLU A 85 4.02 1.17 -7.17
N ALA A 86 3.83 1.30 -8.47
CA ALA A 86 3.58 0.20 -9.40
C ALA A 86 4.84 -0.07 -10.24
N SER A 87 5.22 -1.34 -10.34
CA SER A 87 6.38 -1.78 -11.12
C SER A 87 6.09 -3.14 -11.76
N ASN A 88 6.50 -3.32 -13.00
CA ASN A 88 6.42 -4.61 -13.70
C ASN A 88 7.76 -5.04 -14.31
N GLY A 89 8.86 -4.42 -13.90
CA GLY A 89 10.20 -4.66 -14.46
C GLY A 89 10.43 -4.05 -15.84
N ILE A 90 9.44 -3.36 -16.43
CA ILE A 90 9.57 -2.64 -17.70
C ILE A 90 9.55 -1.14 -17.44
N GLY A 91 10.62 -0.45 -17.84
CA GLY A 91 10.74 1.00 -17.65
C GLY A 91 10.88 1.39 -16.18
N LEU A 92 10.49 2.63 -15.88
CA LEU A 92 10.52 3.16 -14.51
C LEU A 92 9.23 2.87 -13.78
N SER A 93 9.34 2.55 -12.50
CA SER A 93 8.18 2.45 -11.63
C SER A 93 7.45 3.80 -11.52
N GLN A 94 6.13 3.73 -11.36
CA GLN A 94 5.26 4.90 -11.25
C GLN A 94 4.59 4.94 -9.89
N LYS A 95 4.46 6.13 -9.31
CA LYS A 95 3.85 6.32 -7.99
C LYS A 95 2.65 7.25 -8.04
N CYS A 96 1.62 6.93 -7.26
CA CYS A 96 0.48 7.81 -7.11
C CYS A 96 0.81 9.05 -6.25
N SER A 97 -0.08 10.05 -6.26
CA SER A 97 0.01 11.17 -5.34
C SER A 97 -0.16 10.72 -3.89
N VAL A 98 0.60 11.37 -2.99
CA VAL A 98 0.51 11.13 -1.55
C VAL A 98 -0.87 11.51 -1.03
N LYS A 99 -1.47 10.64 -0.22
CA LYS A 99 -2.76 10.85 0.44
C LYS A 99 -2.61 10.65 1.94
N ARG A 100 -3.17 11.58 2.73
CA ARG A 100 -3.15 11.49 4.18
C ARG A 100 -4.40 10.77 4.69
N MET A 101 -4.21 9.81 5.58
CA MET A 101 -5.27 9.23 6.41
C MET A 101 -5.10 9.70 7.86
N GLN A 102 -6.17 10.21 8.46
CA GLN A 102 -6.24 10.55 9.88
C GLN A 102 -7.10 9.51 10.64
N VAL A 103 -6.53 8.84 11.64
CA VAL A 103 -7.25 7.91 12.52
C VAL A 103 -7.57 8.56 13.86
#